data_AF-A0A1C5IG29-F1
#
_entry.id   AF-A0A1C5IG29-F1
#
_cell.length_a   1.000
_cell.length_b   1.000
_cell.length_c   1.000
_cell.angle_alpha   90.00
_cell.angle_beta   90.00
_cell.angle_gamma   90.00
#
_symmetry.space_group_name_H-M   'P 1'
#
loop_
_entity.id
_entity.type
_entity.pdbx_description
1 polymer ?
#
loop_
_entity_poly.entity_id
_entity_poly.type
_entity_poly.pdbx_seq_one_letter_code
_entity_poly.pdbx_strand_id
1 'polypeptide(L)'
;MGALKPWHIAVLVVVLILLFGAKRLPDAARSLGRSLRIIKAETKSLHDDDLAEKADAQAGYQPLPPQQQYAQQQQPYAQPQQQPYPPQPQAQPQPVQQPYAPPVDPVQRVRDN
;
A
#
# COMPACT_ATOMS: atom_id res chain seq x y z
N MET A 1 21.04 19.70 -40.33
CA MET A 1 20.75 19.51 -38.89
C MET A 1 19.95 18.22 -38.75
N GLY A 2 20.65 17.08 -38.70
CA GLY A 2 20.04 15.76 -38.80
C GLY A 2 19.22 15.44 -37.56
N ALA A 3 17.91 15.56 -37.67
CA ALA A 3 16.96 15.09 -36.69
C ALA A 3 17.30 13.64 -36.35
N LEU A 4 17.68 13.41 -35.08
CA LEU A 4 17.78 12.15 -34.36
C LEU A 4 17.39 10.95 -35.23
N LYS A 5 18.34 10.43 -36.03
CA LYS A 5 18.06 9.28 -36.89
C LYS A 5 17.51 8.19 -35.97
N PRO A 6 16.36 7.56 -36.28
CA PRO A 6 15.71 6.55 -35.43
C PRO A 6 16.68 5.47 -34.89
N TRP A 7 17.75 5.23 -35.64
CA TRP A 7 18.90 4.42 -35.26
C TRP A 7 19.50 4.73 -33.87
N HIS A 8 19.69 6.00 -33.52
CA HIS A 8 20.31 6.38 -32.23
C HIS A 8 19.40 6.04 -31.06
N ILE A 9 18.08 6.18 -31.24
CA ILE A 9 17.09 5.81 -30.22
C ILE A 9 17.10 4.29 -30.02
N ALA A 10 17.18 3.51 -31.10
CA ALA A 10 17.29 2.06 -30.99
C ALA A 10 18.53 1.64 -30.18
N VAL A 11 19.68 2.26 -30.43
CA VAL A 11 20.91 1.99 -29.67
C VAL A 11 20.74 2.35 -28.18
N LEU A 12 20.16 3.51 -27.86
CA LEU A 12 19.89 3.92 -26.47
C LEU A 12 18.97 2.94 -25.74
N VAL A 13 17.90 2.47 -26.38
CA VAL A 13 16.98 1.48 -25.81
C VAL A 13 17.70 0.17 -25.55
N VAL A 14 18.53 -0.29 -26.49
CA VAL A 14 19.34 -1.50 -26.32
C VAL A 14 20.28 -1.37 -25.11
N VAL A 15 20.97 -0.24 -24.97
CA VAL A 15 21.83 0.05 -23.81
C VAL A 15 21.02 0.05 -22.51
N LEU A 16 19.85 0.70 -22.46
CA LEU A 16 19.00 0.67 -21.26
C LEU A 16 18.52 -0.74 -20.90
N ILE A 17 18.18 -1.58 -21.89
CA ILE A 17 17.79 -2.98 -21.65
C ILE A 17 18.98 -3.78 -21.11
N LEU A 18 20.21 -3.53 -21.57
CA LEU A 18 21.42 -4.19 -21.06
C LEU A 18 21.72 -3.80 -19.60
N LEU A 19 21.57 -2.52 -19.25
CA LEU A 19 21.86 -2.03 -17.89
C LEU A 19 20.77 -2.40 -16.88
N PHE A 20 19.50 -2.17 -17.23
CA PHE A 20 18.38 -2.37 -16.31
C PHE A 20 17.75 -3.76 -16.41
N GLY A 21 17.92 -4.45 -17.54
CA GLY A 21 17.30 -5.74 -17.83
C GLY A 21 15.92 -5.61 -18.49
N ALA A 22 15.61 -6.54 -19.40
CA ALA A 22 14.38 -6.54 -20.20
C ALA A 22 13.08 -6.59 -19.37
N LYS A 23 13.13 -7.11 -18.13
CA LYS A 23 11.99 -7.16 -17.22
C LYS A 23 11.77 -5.87 -16.40
N ARG A 24 12.80 -5.07 -16.17
CA ARG A 24 12.73 -3.89 -15.28
C ARG A 24 12.30 -2.63 -16.02
N LEU A 25 12.68 -2.50 -17.29
CA LEU A 25 12.27 -1.39 -18.15
C LEU A 25 10.74 -1.27 -18.30
N PRO A 26 9.98 -2.33 -18.65
CA PRO A 26 8.53 -2.25 -18.78
C PRO A 26 7.82 -2.06 -17.43
N ASP A 27 8.39 -2.58 -16.34
CA ASP A 27 7.83 -2.43 -14.99
C ASP A 27 7.97 -0.98 -14.50
N ALA A 28 9.17 -0.39 -14.65
CA ALA A 28 9.43 1.01 -14.34
C ALA A 28 8.61 1.96 -15.24
N ALA A 29 8.52 1.69 -16.54
CA ALA A 29 7.70 2.48 -17.45
C ALA A 29 6.20 2.43 -17.07
N ARG A 30 5.70 1.28 -16.61
CA ARG A 30 4.32 1.12 -16.15
C ARG A 30 4.04 1.88 -14.86
N SER A 31 4.92 1.82 -13.86
CA SER A 31 4.73 2.55 -12.60
C SER A 31 4.84 4.06 -12.80
N LEU A 32 5.86 4.53 -13.52
CA LEU A 32 6.04 5.93 -13.88
C LEU A 32 4.89 6.45 -14.75
N GLY A 33 4.41 5.64 -15.70
CA GLY A 33 3.27 6.00 -16.55
C GLY A 33 1.97 6.18 -15.77
N ARG A 34 1.74 5.43 -14.69
CA ARG A 34 0.57 5.64 -13.81
C ARG A 34 0.65 6.96 -13.05
N SER A 35 1.82 7.29 -12.47
CA SER A 35 2.01 8.57 -11.76
C SER A 35 1.88 9.77 -12.69
N LEU A 36 2.45 9.68 -13.91
CA LEU A 36 2.31 10.73 -14.93
C LEU A 36 0.87 10.88 -15.42
N ARG A 37 0.08 9.81 -15.47
CA ARG A 37 -1.35 9.88 -15.85
C ARG A 37 -2.17 10.67 -14.85
N ILE A 38 -1.91 10.49 -13.55
CA ILE A 38 -2.61 11.23 -12.47
C ILE A 38 -2.28 12.72 -12.59
N ILE A 39 -0.98 13.05 -12.65
CA ILE A 39 -0.52 14.42 -12.81
C ILE A 39 -1.09 15.04 -14.10
N LYS A 40 -1.11 14.29 -15.20
CA LYS A 40 -1.67 14.77 -16.47
C LYS A 40 -3.18 14.99 -16.40
N ALA A 41 -3.93 14.17 -15.65
CA ALA A 41 -5.37 14.35 -15.46
C ALA A 41 -5.66 15.61 -14.62
N GLU A 42 -4.94 15.79 -13.52
CA GLU A 42 -5.06 16.97 -12.66
C GLU A 42 -4.65 18.25 -13.41
N THR A 43 -3.54 18.20 -14.16
CA THR A 43 -3.09 19.34 -14.99
C THR A 43 -4.07 19.63 -16.13
N LYS A 44 -4.70 18.59 -16.70
CA LYS A 44 -5.67 18.74 -17.78
C LYS A 44 -6.96 19.39 -17.29
N SER A 45 -7.45 19.08 -16.09
CA SER A 45 -8.59 19.81 -15.50
C SER A 45 -8.30 21.31 -15.35
N LEU A 46 -7.08 21.67 -14.93
CA LEU A 46 -6.67 23.07 -14.82
C LEU A 46 -6.54 23.80 -16.17
N HIS A 47 -6.32 23.06 -17.26
CA HIS A 47 -6.20 23.61 -18.62
C HIS A 47 -7.53 23.56 -19.39
N ASP A 48 -8.38 22.58 -19.08
CA ASP A 48 -9.67 22.35 -19.71
C ASP A 48 -10.80 23.15 -19.07
N ASP A 49 -10.63 23.75 -17.89
CA ASP A 49 -11.59 24.73 -17.33
C ASP A 49 -11.83 25.93 -18.29
N ASP A 50 -10.94 26.15 -19.29
CA ASP A 50 -11.10 27.13 -20.37
C ASP A 50 -11.77 26.56 -21.65
N LEU A 51 -11.92 25.22 -21.77
CA LEU A 51 -12.41 24.50 -22.96
C LEU A 51 -13.64 23.60 -22.70
N ALA A 52 -14.06 23.45 -21.43
CA ALA A 52 -15.04 22.45 -20.98
C ALA A 52 -16.49 22.65 -21.47
N GLU A 53 -16.89 23.82 -21.97
CA GLU A 53 -18.28 24.03 -22.42
C GLU A 53 -18.62 23.23 -23.70
N LYS A 54 -17.64 22.66 -24.42
CA LYS A 54 -17.88 21.95 -25.70
C LYS A 54 -17.67 20.44 -25.70
N ALA A 55 -17.19 19.82 -24.62
CA ALA A 55 -16.78 18.40 -24.64
C ALA A 55 -17.72 17.42 -23.93
N ASP A 56 -18.82 17.88 -23.31
CA ASP A 56 -19.79 17.03 -22.61
C ASP A 56 -20.62 16.11 -23.54
N ALA A 57 -20.57 16.32 -24.86
CA ALA A 57 -21.44 15.62 -25.82
C ALA A 57 -20.82 14.42 -26.56
N GLN A 58 -19.56 14.04 -26.30
CA GLN A 58 -18.95 12.88 -26.98
C GLN A 58 -18.13 12.00 -26.03
N ALA A 59 -18.44 10.71 -26.07
CA ALA A 59 -17.62 9.58 -25.62
C ALA A 59 -17.75 9.12 -24.16
N GLY A 60 -18.94 8.63 -23.82
CA GLY A 60 -19.12 7.48 -22.94
C GLY A 60 -18.47 6.20 -23.50
N TYR A 61 -17.15 6.18 -23.62
CA TYR A 61 -16.37 4.96 -23.83
C TYR A 61 -15.43 4.79 -22.64
N GLN A 62 -15.90 4.01 -21.67
CA GLN A 62 -15.06 3.43 -20.65
C GLN A 62 -14.55 2.08 -21.19
N PRO A 63 -13.34 1.98 -21.76
CA PRO A 63 -12.78 0.66 -22.02
C PRO A 63 -12.53 -0.01 -20.67
N LEU A 64 -13.29 -1.07 -20.38
CA LEU A 64 -12.92 -2.00 -19.32
C LEU A 64 -11.45 -2.38 -19.56
N PRO A 65 -10.55 -2.23 -18.57
CA PRO A 65 -9.19 -2.69 -18.74
C PRO A 65 -9.22 -4.21 -18.97
N PRO A 66 -8.54 -4.75 -20.00
CA PRO A 66 -8.37 -6.18 -20.11
C PRO A 66 -7.66 -6.69 -18.85
N GLN A 67 -8.41 -7.41 -18.03
CA GLN A 67 -7.93 -8.33 -17.01
C GLN A 67 -7.11 -9.41 -17.71
N GLN A 68 -5.87 -9.10 -18.09
CA GLN A 68 -4.93 -10.10 -18.58
C GLN A 68 -3.67 -10.09 -17.71
N GLN A 69 -3.53 -11.20 -16.97
CA GLN A 69 -2.34 -11.72 -16.32
C GLN A 69 -1.86 -11.03 -15.03
N TYR A 70 -2.68 -11.16 -14.00
CA TYR A 70 -2.23 -11.54 -12.65
C TYR A 70 -2.91 -12.86 -12.24
N ALA A 71 -2.87 -13.83 -13.14
CA ALA A 71 -3.14 -15.24 -12.83
C ALA A 71 -1.85 -16.02 -13.10
N GLN A 72 -1.41 -16.79 -12.10
CA GLN A 72 -0.26 -17.70 -12.07
C GLN A 72 1.06 -17.15 -11.53
N GLN A 73 1.12 -16.93 -10.21
CA GLN A 73 2.06 -17.70 -9.37
C GLN A 73 1.73 -17.57 -7.87
N GLN A 74 1.37 -18.72 -7.30
CA GLN A 74 1.39 -19.12 -5.88
C GLN A 74 0.23 -18.65 -4.96
N GLN A 75 -0.87 -19.42 -5.01
CA GLN A 75 -1.56 -19.83 -3.79
C GLN A 75 -1.13 -21.26 -3.44
N PRO A 76 -0.44 -21.46 -2.32
CA PRO A 76 -0.71 -22.56 -1.40
C PRO A 76 -1.66 -22.00 -0.33
N TYR A 77 -2.88 -22.50 -0.37
CA TYR A 77 -3.90 -22.44 0.67
C TYR A 77 -3.31 -22.57 2.09
N ALA A 78 -3.39 -21.50 2.89
CA ALA A 78 -3.50 -21.61 4.34
C ALA A 78 -4.93 -21.16 4.69
N GLN A 79 -5.81 -22.13 4.95
CA GLN A 79 -7.15 -21.89 5.45
C GLN A 79 -7.06 -21.18 6.82
N PRO A 80 -7.79 -20.08 7.08
CA PRO A 80 -8.06 -19.69 8.45
C PRO A 80 -9.07 -20.71 9.01
N GLN A 81 -8.60 -21.66 9.82
CA GLN A 81 -9.50 -22.42 10.68
C GLN A 81 -10.18 -21.43 11.63
N GLN A 82 -11.47 -21.18 11.41
CA GLN A 82 -12.33 -20.61 12.44
C GLN A 82 -12.48 -21.68 13.53
N GLN A 83 -11.71 -21.56 14.61
CA GLN A 83 -12.06 -22.24 15.85
C GLN A 83 -13.31 -21.56 16.43
N PRO A 84 -14.38 -22.31 16.72
CA PRO A 84 -15.50 -21.79 17.50
C PRO A 84 -14.96 -21.41 18.88
N TYR A 85 -15.05 -20.13 19.25
CA TYR A 85 -14.74 -19.71 20.61
C TYR A 85 -15.67 -20.45 21.58
N PRO A 86 -15.17 -21.17 22.60
CA PRO A 86 -15.99 -21.56 23.72
C PRO A 86 -16.44 -20.29 24.47
N PRO A 87 -17.67 -20.23 25.01
CA PRO A 87 -18.09 -19.12 25.86
C PRO A 87 -17.14 -19.04 27.06
N GLN A 88 -16.40 -17.93 27.17
CA GLN A 88 -15.59 -17.66 28.35
C GLN A 88 -16.54 -17.51 29.55
N PRO A 89 -16.32 -18.24 30.65
CA PRO A 89 -16.98 -17.97 31.90
C PRO A 89 -16.68 -16.53 32.34
N GLN A 90 -17.73 -15.86 32.80
CA GLN A 90 -17.77 -14.49 33.27
C GLN A 90 -16.59 -14.14 34.20
N ALA A 91 -16.15 -12.90 34.10
CA ALA A 91 -15.09 -12.27 34.88
C ALA A 91 -15.05 -12.76 36.34
N GLN A 92 -14.02 -13.53 36.67
CA GLN A 92 -13.59 -13.69 38.05
C GLN A 92 -13.07 -12.33 38.53
N PRO A 93 -13.55 -11.79 39.67
CA PRO A 93 -12.97 -10.59 40.24
C PRO A 93 -11.50 -10.88 40.56
N GLN A 94 -10.59 -10.17 39.89
CA GLN A 94 -9.18 -10.21 40.23
C GLN A 94 -9.04 -9.77 41.70
N PRO A 95 -8.35 -10.55 42.56
CA PRO A 95 -7.96 -10.02 43.86
C PRO A 95 -7.03 -8.83 43.60
N VAL A 96 -7.47 -7.65 44.00
CA VAL A 96 -6.64 -6.43 44.01
C VAL A 96 -5.31 -6.76 44.68
N GLN A 97 -4.20 -6.57 43.95
CA GLN A 97 -2.86 -6.68 44.52
C GLN A 97 -2.73 -5.62 45.61
N GLN A 98 -2.76 -6.03 46.88
CA GLN A 98 -2.40 -5.16 47.99
C GLN A 98 -0.93 -4.77 47.83
N PRO A 99 -0.59 -3.47 47.87
CA PRO A 99 0.80 -3.04 47.98
C PRO A 99 1.41 -3.74 49.19
N TYR A 100 2.51 -4.45 48.97
CA TYR A 100 3.22 -5.19 50.02
C TYR A 100 3.71 -4.17 51.07
N ALA A 101 2.96 -4.01 52.16
CA ALA A 101 3.43 -3.25 53.30
C ALA A 101 4.47 -4.11 54.04
N PRO A 102 5.64 -3.58 54.39
CA PRO A 102 6.60 -4.32 55.20
C PRO A 102 5.97 -4.68 56.55
N PRO A 103 6.31 -5.83 57.15
CA PRO A 103 5.86 -6.19 58.49
C PRO A 103 6.24 -5.07 59.47
N VAL A 104 5.24 -4.40 60.05
CA VAL A 104 5.48 -3.47 61.15
C VAL A 104 5.77 -4.30 62.40
N ASP A 105 7.01 -4.24 62.89
CA ASP A 105 7.42 -4.92 64.12
C ASP A 105 6.62 -4.38 65.32
N PRO A 106 5.84 -5.21 66.03
CA PRO A 106 5.08 -4.76 67.20
C PRO A 106 5.98 -4.38 68.39
N VAL A 107 7.29 -4.65 68.29
CA VAL A 107 8.26 -4.40 69.36
C VAL A 107 8.59 -2.91 69.53
N GLN A 108 8.38 -2.08 68.49
CA GLN A 108 8.67 -0.64 68.58
C GLN A 108 7.55 0.15 69.29
N ARG A 109 6.29 -0.28 69.18
CA ARG A 109 5.12 0.41 69.78
C ARG A 109 5.14 0.55 71.30
N VAL A 110 5.90 -0.30 72.00
CA VAL A 110 5.91 -0.35 73.48
C VAL A 110 6.99 0.56 74.07
N ARG A 111 7.89 1.12 73.26
CA ARG A 111 9.00 1.97 73.75
C ARG A 111 8.68 3.47 73.78
N ASP A 112 7.60 3.88 73.12
CA ASP A 112 7.26 5.29 72.89
C ASP A 112 6.08 5.82 73.73
N ASN A 113 5.77 5.19 74.87
CA ASN A 113 4.82 5.72 75.88
C ASN A 113 5.38 5.56 77.29
#